data_AF-A0A3S4H5D5-F1
#
_entry.id   AF-A0A3S4H5D5-F1
#
_cell.length_a   1.000
_cell.length_b   1.000
_cell.length_c   1.000
_cell.angle_alpha   90.00
_cell.angle_beta   90.00
_cell.angle_gamma   90.00
#
_symmetry.space_group_name_H-M   'P 1'
#
loop_
_entity.id
_entity.type
_entity.pdbx_description
1 polymer ?
#
loop_
_entity_poly.entity_id
_entity_poly.type
_entity_poly.pdbx_seq_one_letter_code
_entity_poly.pdbx_strand_id
1 'polypeptide(L)'
;MSGQRPSDLFSAKEWNIIFLLLQGFSEKEMAQCLNRTLRTIKFHKTNILQKTHCAHTRDFVLLARRHGWQYFIPPVFLQPGYFIRP
;
A
#
# COMPACT_ATOMS: atom_id res chain seq x y z
N MET A 1 -7.41 -13.74 -15.80
CA MET A 1 -6.70 -13.69 -14.51
C MET A 1 -7.27 -12.50 -13.75
N SER A 2 -8.25 -12.74 -12.88
CA SER A 2 -8.92 -11.70 -12.10
C SER A 2 -7.92 -11.10 -11.10
N GLY A 3 -7.64 -9.80 -11.21
CA GLY A 3 -6.85 -9.03 -10.24
C GLY A 3 -7.57 -8.88 -8.90
N GLN A 4 -7.86 -10.01 -8.25
CA GLN A 4 -8.51 -10.04 -6.95
C GLN A 4 -7.55 -9.57 -5.87
N ARG A 5 -8.06 -8.69 -5.01
CA ARG A 5 -7.34 -8.22 -3.84
C ARG A 5 -7.03 -9.43 -2.94
N PRO A 6 -5.84 -9.51 -2.32
CA PRO A 6 -5.46 -10.63 -1.45
C PRO A 6 -6.35 -10.78 -0.22
N SER A 7 -7.05 -9.70 0.13
CA SER A 7 -7.98 -9.65 1.24
C SER A 7 -8.98 -8.51 1.03
N ASP A 8 -10.21 -8.72 1.48
CA ASP A 8 -11.26 -7.69 1.55
C ASP A 8 -11.10 -6.76 2.76
N LEU A 9 -10.10 -6.99 3.62
CA LEU A 9 -9.77 -6.13 4.77
C LEU A 9 -9.48 -4.68 4.35
N PHE A 10 -8.89 -4.50 3.17
CA PHE A 10 -8.50 -3.20 2.65
C PHE A 10 -9.27 -2.84 1.38
N SER A 11 -9.65 -1.57 1.31
CA SER A 11 -10.17 -0.94 0.11
C SER A 11 -9.09 -0.85 -0.98
N ALA A 12 -9.50 -0.63 -2.23
CA ALA A 12 -8.55 -0.44 -3.34
C ALA A 12 -7.55 0.70 -3.08
N LYS A 13 -7.98 1.79 -2.41
CA LYS A 13 -7.10 2.93 -2.08
C LYS A 13 -6.07 2.57 -1.02
N GLU A 14 -6.46 1.80 -0.01
CA GLU A 14 -5.54 1.31 1.02
C GLU A 14 -4.54 0.32 0.42
N TRP A 15 -4.97 -0.55 -0.49
CA TRP A 15 -4.07 -1.44 -1.23
C TRP A 15 -2.99 -0.70 -2.02
N ASN A 16 -3.31 0.44 -2.63
CA ASN A 16 -2.31 1.28 -3.30
C ASN A 16 -1.23 1.77 -2.34
N ILE A 17 -1.63 2.13 -1.11
CA ILE A 17 -0.72 2.63 -0.07
C ILE A 17 0.11 1.47 0.52
N ILE A 18 -0.52 0.32 0.76
CA ILE A 18 0.17 -0.89 1.24
C ILE A 18 1.26 -1.29 0.25
N PHE A 19 0.97 -1.30 -1.05
CA PHE A 19 1.96 -1.63 -2.07
C PHE A 19 3.20 -0.72 -1.97
N LEU A 20 3.01 0.60 -2.01
CA LEU A 20 4.12 1.56 -1.95
C LEU A 20 4.88 1.49 -0.61
N LEU A 21 4.16 1.27 0.49
CA LEU A 21 4.75 1.11 1.82
C LEU A 21 5.63 -0.15 1.91
N LEU A 22 5.24 -1.25 1.25
CA LEU A 22 6.05 -2.46 1.16
C LEU A 22 7.28 -2.30 0.26
N GLN A 23 7.21 -1.41 -0.73
CA GLN A 23 8.37 -1.01 -1.56
C GLN A 23 9.30 -0.02 -0.85
N GLY A 24 8.95 0.44 0.36
CA GLY A 24 9.80 1.33 1.17
C GLY A 24 9.60 2.83 0.92
N PHE A 25 8.55 3.23 0.20
CA PHE A 25 8.27 4.64 -0.06
C PHE A 25 7.90 5.37 1.24
N SER A 26 8.41 6.58 1.40
CA SER A 26 7.99 7.52 2.45
C SER A 26 6.59 8.06 2.18
N GLU A 27 5.95 8.60 3.22
CA GLU A 27 4.59 9.17 3.10
C GLU A 27 4.53 10.33 2.09
N LYS A 28 5.63 11.07 1.92
CA LYS A 28 5.75 12.15 0.94
C LYS A 28 5.83 11.60 -0.48
N GLU A 29 6.65 10.58 -0.71
CA GLU A 29 6.77 9.95 -2.04
C GLU A 29 5.47 9.24 -2.42
N MET A 30 4.80 8.59 -1.45
CA MET A 30 3.47 8.01 -1.65
C MET A 30 2.43 9.06 -2.06
N ALA A 31 2.44 10.22 -1.40
CA ALA A 31 1.55 11.34 -1.72
C ALA A 31 1.76 11.82 -3.16
N GLN A 32 3.02 11.95 -3.58
CA GLN A 32 3.39 12.31 -4.95
C GLN A 32 2.97 11.23 -5.97
N CYS A 33 3.29 9.95 -5.72
CA CYS A 33 2.97 8.84 -6.61
C CYS A 33 1.47 8.67 -6.83
N LEU A 34 0.66 8.88 -5.79
CA LEU A 34 -0.80 8.72 -5.85
C LEU A 34 -1.54 10.02 -6.20
N ASN A 35 -0.83 11.13 -6.38
CA ASN A 35 -1.40 12.48 -6.51
C ASN A 35 -2.45 12.76 -5.41
N ARG A 36 -2.03 12.61 -4.15
CA ARG A 36 -2.86 12.82 -2.94
C ARG A 36 -2.14 13.67 -1.93
N THR A 37 -2.89 14.28 -1.03
CA THR A 37 -2.29 15.05 0.08
C THR A 37 -1.60 14.12 1.08
N LEU A 38 -0.54 14.60 1.72
CA LEU A 38 0.13 13.89 2.82
C LEU A 38 -0.83 13.53 3.95
N ARG A 39 -1.82 14.39 4.23
CA ARG A 39 -2.87 14.13 5.23
C ARG A 39 -3.69 12.89 4.88
N THR A 40 -4.07 12.74 3.60
CA THR A 40 -4.81 11.57 3.11
C THR A 40 -3.98 10.29 3.23
N ILE A 41 -2.69 10.33 2.90
CA ILE A 41 -1.79 9.18 3.06
C ILE A 41 -1.68 8.76 4.53
N LYS A 42 -1.45 9.72 5.45
CA LYS A 42 -1.40 9.46 6.89
C LYS A 42 -2.69 8.85 7.41
N PHE A 43 -3.83 9.40 7.01
CA PHE A 43 -5.14 8.87 7.39
C PHE A 43 -5.31 7.40 6.99
N HIS A 44 -5.03 7.06 5.73
CA HIS A 44 -5.14 5.68 5.28
C HIS A 44 -4.11 4.77 5.96
N LYS A 45 -2.88 5.23 6.19
CA LYS A 45 -1.85 4.47 6.91
C LYS A 45 -2.30 4.15 8.33
N THR A 46 -2.86 5.12 9.05
CA THR A 46 -3.42 4.91 10.39
C THR A 46 -4.55 3.88 10.36
N ASN A 47 -5.47 3.98 9.40
CA ASN A 47 -6.56 3.01 9.26
C ASN A 47 -6.04 1.60 8.97
N ILE A 48 -5.01 1.46 8.12
CA ILE A 48 -4.38 0.17 7.83
C ILE A 48 -3.82 -0.44 9.12
N LEU A 49 -3.06 0.34 9.91
CA LEU A 49 -2.49 -0.11 11.18
C LEU A 49 -3.57 -0.51 12.20
N GLN A 50 -4.65 0.27 12.28
CA GLN A 50 -5.79 -0.05 13.15
C GLN A 50 -6.49 -1.34 12.73
N LYS A 51 -6.74 -1.53 11.43
CA LYS A 51 -7.37 -2.74 10.87
C LYS A 51 -6.53 -4.00 11.09
N THR A 52 -5.21 -3.87 11.12
CA THR A 52 -4.30 -5.00 11.37
C THR A 52 -3.87 -5.12 12.83
N HIS A 53 -4.37 -4.26 13.72
CA HIS A 53 -3.92 -4.16 15.11
C HIS A 53 -2.40 -4.02 15.27
N CYS A 54 -1.75 -3.37 14.30
CA CYS A 54 -0.30 -3.12 14.34
C CYS A 54 -0.03 -1.78 15.01
N ALA A 55 0.89 -1.75 15.99
CA ALA A 55 1.32 -0.50 16.61
C ALA A 55 2.25 0.30 15.70
N HIS A 56 3.11 -0.38 14.93
CA HIS A 56 4.10 0.25 14.08
C HIS A 56 4.07 -0.24 12.65
N THR A 57 4.60 0.57 11.75
CA THR A 57 4.75 0.23 10.33
C THR A 57 5.60 -1.01 10.11
N ARG A 58 6.63 -1.24 10.95
CA ARG A 58 7.48 -2.43 10.86
C ARG A 58 6.70 -3.71 11.14
N ASP A 59 5.81 -3.70 12.13
CA ASP A 59 4.95 -4.83 12.47
C ASP A 59 4.00 -5.14 11.31
N PHE A 60 3.43 -4.11 10.70
CA PHE A 60 2.60 -4.26 9.51
C PHE A 60 3.38 -4.85 8.33
N VAL A 61 4.62 -4.38 8.08
CA VAL A 61 5.45 -4.94 7.00
C VAL A 61 5.72 -6.43 7.22
N LEU A 62 6.04 -6.84 8.46
CA LEU A 62 6.24 -8.24 8.78
C LEU A 62 4.95 -9.07 8.59
N LEU A 63 3.81 -8.56 9.04
CA LEU A 63 2.50 -9.18 8.86
C LEU A 63 2.18 -9.36 7.36
N ALA A 64 2.33 -8.29 6.58
CA ALA A 64 2.07 -8.29 5.15
C ALA A 64 2.95 -9.29 4.39
N ARG A 65 4.23 -9.42 4.79
CA ARG A 65 5.13 -10.45 4.23
C ARG A 65 4.66 -11.86 4.56
N ARG A 66 4.23 -12.12 5.80
CA ARG A 66 3.68 -13.43 6.21
C ARG A 66 2.43 -13.82 5.42
N HIS A 67 1.58 -12.85 5.10
CA HIS A 67 0.38 -13.07 4.27
C HIS A 67 0.66 -13.07 2.76
N GLY A 68 1.90 -12.84 2.32
CA GLY A 68 2.23 -12.76 0.90
C GLY A 68 1.67 -11.51 0.18
N TRP A 69 1.25 -10.49 0.91
CA TRP A 69 0.68 -9.26 0.32
C TRP A 69 1.70 -8.46 -0.52
N GLN A 70 3.00 -8.71 -0.33
CA GLN A 70 4.06 -8.14 -1.16
C GLN A 70 4.00 -8.55 -2.63
N TYR A 71 3.33 -9.66 -2.95
CA TYR A 71 3.17 -10.16 -4.33
C TYR A 71 1.96 -9.56 -5.05
N PHE A 72 1.15 -8.77 -4.34
CA PHE A 72 -0.01 -8.13 -4.94
C PHE A 72 0.36 -6.76 -5.50
N ILE A 73 0.09 -6.58 -6.79
CA ILE A 73 0.28 -5.31 -7.49
C ILE A 73 -1.09 -4.71 -7.76
N PRO A 74 -1.44 -3.57 -7.14
CA PRO A 74 -2.70 -2.90 -7.40
C PRO A 74 -2.85 -2.51 -8.88
N PRO A 75 -4.07 -2.56 -9.45
CA PRO A 75 -4.30 -2.33 -10.88
C PRO A 75 -3.80 -0.98 -11.41
N VAL A 76 -3.74 0.04 -10.55
CA VAL A 76 -3.21 1.36 -10.91
C VAL A 76 -1.73 1.31 -11.33
N PHE A 77 -0.98 0.32 -10.83
CA PHE A 77 0.44 0.12 -11.14
C PHE A 77 0.68 -0.96 -12.21
N LEU A 78 -0.38 -1.65 -12.67
CA LEU A 78 -0.28 -2.67 -13.73
C LEU A 78 -0.28 -2.07 -15.14
N GLN A 79 -0.50 -0.76 -15.29
CA GLN A 79 -0.50 -0.14 -16.61
C GLN A 79 0.94 0.04 -17.12
N PRO A 80 1.26 -0.32 -18.39
CA PRO A 80 2.62 -0.29 -18.97
C PRO A 80 3.31 1.09 -19.09
N GLY A 81 2.88 2.11 -18.34
CA GLY A 81 3.43 3.47 -18.37
C GLY A 81 4.14 3.93 -17.09
N TYR A 82 4.09 3.14 -16.00
CA TYR A 82 4.79 3.48 -14.75
C TYR A 82 6.24 2.99 -14.79
N PHE A 83 7.11 3.75 -15.47
CA PHE A 83 8.54 3.63 -15.29
C PHE A 83 8.89 4.06 -13.86
N ILE A 84 9.06 3.09 -12.96
CA ILE A 84 9.75 3.32 -11.68
C ILE A 84 11.21 3.59 -12.05
N ARG A 85 11.59 4.87 -12.14
CA ARG A 85 12.99 5.23 -12.36
C ARG A 85 13.78 4.97 -11.07
N PRO A 86 14.96 4.33 -11.18
CA PRO A 86 15.87 4.11 -10.06
C PRO A 86 16.52 5.41 -9.56
#